data_AF-A0A8T2ALK3-F1
#
_entry.id   AF-A0A8T2ALK3-F1
#
_cell.length_a   1.000
_cell.length_b   1.000
_cell.length_c   1.000
_cell.angle_alpha   90.00
_cell.angle_beta   90.00
_cell.angle_gamma   90.00
#
_symmetry.space_group_name_H-M   'P 1'
#
loop_
_entity.id
_entity.type
_entity.pdbx_description
1 polymer ?
#
loop_
_entity_poly.entity_id
_entity_poly.type
_entity_poly.pdbx_seq_one_letter_code
_entity_poly.pdbx_strand_id
1 'polypeptide(L)'
;MMTKSSGQSDDENTKSKISDAAKVAARDFWVERNRFRALELIEKTISDHGNHEKCFSHHELQGDIFYYQAINTDDTDLKCVYLFASVDAYSMATLLYPYAMSSFPGYARSMIKLGDQLRIKKYYCKMHILDNHVHTSEPKFSARPKYVDEILADMICCGDWKPVDTEKAANLIKDRTKSRKELVYVNGWCSDWPVTNDKDRENILKQFSEVLKSSCAKENRTLSCALWDWLVDYTEENLDLPGVPGIYLDKCSFFKNPQCICFLDLKHLKHILKYFRQLTTDVRASLVSKVVNQFWENSQVKERIDLEGLTTYNLLLDKRLLYEEEIESDNIGTVEHYKSTGIYEDVMPKGDKIVSWIFDCPEIGQDFVSQMAKGVHNHELWLAALRIVRCVVRKMERYYDKRHRMVTYEKMLNEAKTICDREDSRKNENQRSTYESVLRMKCEELVGKQDDDTKCFLTVVRDVFQRKSSPSFEVLEDKEECISKRSTTVPNDDVKKSLSTLKKSLKEKFPLIDSKILRNKSTYKKLIDVFPKLSAVEYRLVVLPFVKKFLQDKLKKMMKTNSSSVAAGDSAERERKKRHLSNEGLNFGGMILADEEKL
;
A
#
# COMPACT_ATOMS: atom_id res chain seq x y z
N MET A 1 4.08 20.80 -69.68
CA MET A 1 3.05 19.83 -69.30
C MET A 1 3.70 18.81 -68.37
N MET A 2 3.59 19.02 -67.05
CA MET A 2 4.12 18.09 -66.06
C MET A 2 2.96 17.24 -65.54
N THR A 3 3.01 15.95 -65.84
CA THR A 3 2.13 14.93 -65.29
C THR A 3 2.44 14.77 -63.79
N LYS A 4 1.65 15.44 -62.93
CA LYS A 4 1.52 15.03 -61.53
C LYS A 4 0.89 13.64 -61.53
N SER A 5 1.56 12.68 -60.89
CA SER A 5 1.07 11.31 -60.75
C SER A 5 -0.32 11.30 -60.09
N SER A 6 -1.27 10.55 -60.68
CA SER A 6 -2.67 10.50 -60.23
C SER A 6 -2.82 10.12 -58.75
N GLY A 7 -1.88 9.35 -58.18
CA GLY A 7 -1.91 8.96 -56.75
C GLY A 7 -1.64 10.08 -55.74
N GLN A 8 -0.86 11.12 -56.08
CA GLN A 8 -0.63 12.27 -55.19
C GLN A 8 -1.80 13.26 -55.21
N SER A 9 -2.47 13.38 -56.36
CA SER A 9 -3.67 14.22 -56.53
C SER A 9 -4.84 13.71 -55.68
N ASP A 10 -5.05 12.39 -55.63
CA ASP A 10 -6.17 11.79 -54.92
C ASP A 10 -5.99 11.79 -53.39
N ASP A 11 -4.75 11.65 -52.90
CA ASP A 11 -4.40 11.78 -51.47
C ASP A 11 -4.53 13.24 -50.98
N GLU A 12 -4.07 14.23 -51.75
CA GLU A 12 -4.27 15.66 -51.42
C GLU A 12 -5.77 16.03 -51.42
N ASN A 13 -6.55 15.50 -52.36
CA ASN A 13 -8.00 15.73 -52.42
C ASN A 13 -8.73 15.09 -51.23
N THR A 14 -8.34 13.89 -50.82
CA THR A 14 -8.88 13.20 -49.65
C THR A 14 -8.54 13.94 -48.35
N LYS A 15 -7.29 14.41 -48.21
CA LYS A 15 -6.84 15.26 -47.10
C LYS A 15 -7.65 16.56 -46.99
N SER A 16 -7.93 17.22 -48.12
CA SER A 16 -8.74 18.44 -48.15
C SER A 16 -10.17 18.16 -47.70
N LYS A 17 -10.80 17.10 -48.22
CA LYS A 17 -12.17 16.71 -47.85
C LYS A 17 -12.32 16.41 -46.37
N ILE A 18 -11.39 15.64 -45.80
CA ILE A 18 -11.35 15.36 -44.36
C ILE A 18 -11.18 16.69 -43.59
N SER A 19 -10.21 17.53 -43.97
CA SER A 19 -9.99 18.81 -43.26
C SER A 19 -11.19 19.76 -43.34
N ASP A 20 -11.93 19.78 -44.44
CA ASP A 20 -13.10 20.64 -44.62
C ASP A 20 -14.30 20.10 -43.82
N ALA A 21 -14.47 18.78 -43.74
CA ALA A 21 -15.45 18.16 -42.85
C ALA A 21 -15.21 18.52 -41.39
N ALA A 22 -13.96 18.53 -40.92
CA ALA A 22 -13.61 18.98 -39.56
C ALA A 22 -14.00 20.45 -39.31
N LYS A 23 -13.77 21.34 -40.27
CA LYS A 23 -14.14 22.77 -40.14
C LYS A 23 -15.65 22.96 -40.07
N VAL A 24 -16.41 22.18 -40.85
CA VAL A 24 -17.87 22.21 -40.84
C VAL A 24 -18.39 21.69 -39.51
N ALA A 25 -17.89 20.53 -39.04
CA ALA A 25 -18.26 19.99 -37.73
C ALA A 25 -17.93 20.94 -36.58
N ALA A 26 -16.76 21.60 -36.63
CA ALA A 26 -16.37 22.61 -35.64
C ALA A 26 -17.30 23.84 -35.66
N ARG A 27 -17.72 24.30 -36.84
CA ARG A 27 -18.69 25.40 -36.96
C ARG A 27 -20.05 25.00 -36.39
N ASP A 28 -20.55 23.82 -36.75
CA ASP A 28 -21.82 23.30 -36.28
C ASP A 28 -21.81 23.19 -34.74
N PHE A 29 -20.70 22.77 -34.14
CA PHE A 29 -20.54 22.66 -32.69
C PHE A 29 -20.39 24.03 -31.99
N TRP A 30 -19.43 24.85 -32.39
CA TRP A 30 -19.06 26.07 -31.66
C TRP A 30 -19.94 27.28 -31.98
N VAL A 31 -20.38 27.42 -33.24
CA VAL A 31 -21.13 28.59 -33.72
C VAL A 31 -22.62 28.32 -33.72
N GLU A 32 -23.05 27.25 -34.38
CA GLU A 32 -24.48 26.92 -34.53
C GLU A 32 -25.07 26.19 -33.31
N ARG A 33 -24.20 25.72 -32.39
CA ARG A 33 -24.53 24.93 -31.20
C ARG A 33 -25.32 23.64 -31.53
N ASN A 34 -25.22 23.16 -32.76
CA ASN A 34 -25.90 21.96 -33.25
C ASN A 34 -25.00 20.72 -33.10
N ARG A 35 -24.99 20.17 -31.87
CA ARG A 35 -24.10 19.07 -31.46
C ARG A 35 -24.43 17.75 -32.15
N PHE A 36 -25.72 17.51 -32.42
CA PHE A 36 -26.17 16.27 -33.07
C PHE A 36 -25.66 16.20 -34.50
N ARG A 37 -25.83 17.29 -35.26
CA ARG A 37 -25.33 17.40 -36.64
C ARG A 37 -23.80 17.36 -36.70
N ALA A 38 -23.12 18.01 -35.75
CA ALA A 38 -21.66 17.95 -35.66
C ALA A 38 -21.17 16.51 -35.40
N LEU A 39 -21.79 15.79 -34.46
CA LEU A 39 -21.41 14.42 -34.13
C LEU A 39 -21.73 13.44 -35.28
N GLU A 40 -22.89 13.57 -35.92
CA GLU A 40 -23.26 12.75 -37.09
C GLU A 40 -22.26 12.89 -38.24
N LEU A 41 -21.81 14.11 -38.52
CA LEU A 41 -20.80 14.38 -39.54
C LEU A 41 -19.42 13.81 -39.15
N ILE A 42 -19.05 13.93 -37.87
CA ILE A 42 -17.80 13.37 -37.33
C ILE A 42 -17.80 11.85 -37.44
N GLU A 43 -18.85 11.16 -36.97
CA GLU A 43 -18.98 9.70 -37.01
C GLU A 43 -18.94 9.18 -38.45
N LYS A 44 -19.64 9.86 -39.36
CA LYS A 44 -19.60 9.52 -40.79
C LYS A 44 -18.19 9.62 -41.35
N THR A 45 -17.48 10.71 -41.05
CA THR A 45 -16.12 10.93 -41.57
C THR A 45 -15.10 9.95 -40.96
N ILE A 46 -15.24 9.61 -39.68
CA ILE A 46 -14.44 8.59 -39.00
C ILE A 46 -14.73 7.20 -39.58
N SER A 47 -15.99 6.89 -39.90
CA SER A 47 -16.34 5.61 -40.53
C SER A 47 -15.72 5.47 -41.92
N ASP A 48 -15.73 6.55 -42.71
CA ASP A 48 -15.20 6.55 -44.07
C ASP A 48 -13.66 6.61 -44.11
N HIS A 49 -13.03 7.25 -43.14
CA HIS A 49 -11.60 7.62 -43.20
C HIS A 49 -10.79 7.45 -41.90
N GLY A 50 -11.30 6.71 -40.90
CA GLY A 50 -10.81 6.74 -39.51
C GLY A 50 -9.33 6.39 -39.28
N ASN A 51 -8.67 5.67 -40.19
CA ASN A 51 -7.24 5.35 -40.10
C ASN A 51 -6.33 6.44 -40.68
N HIS A 52 -6.90 7.48 -41.27
CA HIS A 52 -6.15 8.55 -41.92
C HIS A 52 -5.66 9.58 -40.89
N GLU A 53 -4.38 9.99 -40.94
CA GLU A 53 -3.76 10.90 -39.95
C GLU A 53 -4.59 12.17 -39.69
N LYS A 54 -5.17 12.77 -40.74
CA LYS A 54 -6.00 13.99 -40.68
C LYS A 54 -7.33 13.82 -39.93
N CYS A 55 -7.75 12.60 -39.62
CA CYS A 55 -8.92 12.34 -38.79
C CYS A 55 -8.68 12.65 -37.31
N PHE A 56 -7.44 12.93 -36.89
CA PHE A 56 -7.15 13.31 -35.50
C PHE A 56 -7.99 14.51 -35.03
N SER A 57 -8.23 15.51 -35.89
CA SER A 57 -9.03 16.69 -35.56
C SER A 57 -10.52 16.38 -35.36
N HIS A 58 -11.02 15.32 -35.99
CA HIS A 58 -12.41 14.85 -35.80
C HIS A 58 -12.54 14.17 -34.45
N HIS A 59 -11.56 13.35 -34.09
CA HIS A 59 -11.48 12.74 -32.77
C HIS A 59 -11.26 13.78 -31.64
N GLU A 60 -10.52 14.87 -31.87
CA GLU A 60 -10.45 16.00 -30.93
C GLU A 60 -11.82 16.66 -30.72
N LEU A 61 -12.52 16.99 -31.81
CA LEU A 61 -13.86 17.59 -31.75
C LEU A 61 -14.88 16.64 -31.11
N GLN A 62 -14.78 15.33 -31.38
CA GLN A 62 -15.59 14.30 -30.75
C GLN A 62 -15.34 14.27 -29.23
N GLY A 63 -14.08 14.37 -28.82
CA GLY A 63 -13.65 14.50 -27.43
C GLY A 63 -14.26 15.73 -26.76
N ASP A 64 -14.22 16.89 -27.41
CA ASP A 64 -14.80 18.15 -26.93
C ASP A 64 -16.32 18.04 -26.75
N ILE A 65 -17.03 17.46 -27.73
CA ILE A 65 -18.48 17.27 -27.69
C ILE A 65 -18.88 16.39 -26.52
N PHE A 66 -18.21 15.25 -26.33
CA PHE A 66 -18.51 14.33 -25.22
C PHE A 66 -18.15 14.94 -23.86
N TYR A 67 -17.02 15.64 -23.73
CA TYR A 67 -16.68 16.35 -22.50
C TYR A 67 -17.75 17.41 -22.17
N TYR A 68 -18.21 18.14 -23.19
CA TYR A 68 -19.26 19.15 -23.02
C TYR A 68 -20.60 18.51 -22.60
N GLN A 69 -20.98 17.37 -23.18
CA GLN A 69 -22.19 16.65 -22.76
C GLN A 69 -22.07 16.17 -21.31
N ALA A 70 -20.90 15.70 -20.90
CA ALA A 70 -20.64 15.28 -19.53
C ALA A 70 -20.80 16.40 -18.50
N ILE A 71 -20.29 17.61 -18.77
CA ILE A 71 -20.39 18.71 -17.79
C ILE A 71 -21.80 19.29 -17.66
N ASN A 72 -22.67 19.06 -18.64
CA ASN A 72 -24.02 19.62 -18.69
C ASN A 72 -25.13 18.60 -18.37
N THR A 73 -24.79 17.34 -18.09
CA THR A 73 -25.77 16.34 -17.64
C THR A 73 -25.76 16.21 -16.11
N ASP A 74 -26.94 16.09 -15.52
CA ASP A 74 -27.11 15.88 -14.07
C ASP A 74 -27.06 14.39 -13.69
N ASP A 75 -27.26 13.50 -14.66
CA ASP A 75 -27.18 12.05 -14.46
C ASP A 75 -25.72 11.60 -14.34
N THR A 76 -25.41 10.91 -13.24
CA THR A 76 -24.03 10.53 -12.89
C THR A 76 -23.51 9.38 -13.77
N ASP A 77 -24.36 8.44 -14.18
CA ASP A 77 -23.97 7.30 -14.99
C ASP A 77 -23.73 7.76 -16.44
N LEU A 78 -24.62 8.59 -16.98
CA LEU A 78 -24.44 9.23 -18.28
C LEU A 78 -23.20 10.13 -18.31
N LYS A 79 -22.93 10.88 -17.23
CA LYS A 79 -21.71 11.69 -17.11
C LYS A 79 -20.45 10.83 -17.21
N CYS A 80 -20.42 9.66 -16.59
CA CYS A 80 -19.28 8.74 -16.70
C CYS A 80 -19.10 8.21 -18.12
N VAL A 81 -20.19 7.79 -18.77
CA VAL A 81 -20.17 7.29 -20.16
C VAL A 81 -19.61 8.35 -21.11
N TYR A 82 -20.09 9.60 -21.02
CA TYR A 82 -19.59 10.68 -21.84
C TYR A 82 -18.12 11.02 -21.56
N LEU A 83 -17.68 10.95 -20.30
CA LEU A 83 -16.26 11.18 -19.98
C LEU A 83 -15.35 10.06 -20.50
N PHE A 84 -15.79 8.80 -20.46
CA PHE A 84 -15.06 7.69 -21.10
C PHE A 84 -14.96 7.88 -22.61
N ALA A 85 -16.07 8.22 -23.27
CA ALA A 85 -16.09 8.48 -24.71
C ALA A 85 -15.19 9.66 -25.10
N SER A 86 -15.12 10.69 -24.25
CA SER A 86 -14.23 11.84 -24.44
C SER A 86 -12.75 11.45 -24.34
N VAL A 87 -12.37 10.67 -23.32
CA VAL A 87 -11.01 10.16 -23.12
C VAL A 87 -10.58 9.28 -24.29
N ASP A 88 -11.45 8.37 -24.72
CA ASP A 88 -11.20 7.47 -25.84
C ASP A 88 -10.99 8.25 -27.15
N ALA A 89 -11.83 9.25 -27.42
CA ALA A 89 -11.70 10.10 -28.60
C ALA A 89 -10.36 10.87 -28.62
N TYR A 90 -9.94 11.53 -27.52
CA TYR A 90 -8.63 12.18 -27.52
C TYR A 90 -7.45 11.19 -27.56
N SER A 91 -7.61 9.98 -27.02
CA SER A 91 -6.63 8.90 -27.15
C SER A 91 -6.45 8.51 -28.63
N MET A 92 -7.56 8.33 -29.35
CA MET A 92 -7.55 8.06 -30.79
C MET A 92 -6.94 9.20 -31.60
N ALA A 93 -7.21 10.46 -31.23
CA ALA A 93 -6.55 11.61 -31.86
C ALA A 93 -5.01 11.56 -31.69
N THR A 94 -4.56 11.24 -30.47
CA THR A 94 -3.13 11.14 -30.14
C THR A 94 -2.46 9.95 -30.85
N LEU A 95 -3.19 8.84 -31.04
CA LEU A 95 -2.71 7.67 -31.78
C LEU A 95 -2.53 7.96 -33.28
N LEU A 96 -3.49 8.67 -33.89
CA LEU A 96 -3.46 9.01 -35.32
C LEU A 96 -2.44 10.10 -35.63
N TYR A 97 -2.20 11.02 -34.70
CA TYR A 97 -1.22 12.08 -34.88
C TYR A 97 -0.49 12.41 -33.57
N PRO A 98 0.57 11.66 -33.22
CA PRO A 98 1.31 11.80 -31.95
C PRO A 98 1.95 13.17 -31.69
N TYR A 99 2.02 14.03 -32.73
CA TYR A 99 2.55 15.39 -32.64
C TYR A 99 1.45 16.46 -32.38
N ALA A 100 0.17 16.08 -32.32
CA ALA A 100 -0.94 16.99 -31.97
C ALA A 100 -0.97 17.27 -30.45
N MET A 101 -0.22 18.29 -30.03
CA MET A 101 -0.23 18.77 -28.65
C MET A 101 -1.57 19.41 -28.25
N SER A 102 -2.48 19.66 -29.20
CA SER A 102 -3.82 20.20 -28.96
C SER A 102 -4.77 19.21 -28.28
N SER A 103 -4.57 17.89 -28.46
CA SER A 103 -5.46 16.86 -27.89
C SER A 103 -5.17 16.62 -26.41
N PHE A 104 -3.91 16.84 -25.98
CA PHE A 104 -3.43 16.49 -24.64
C PHE A 104 -4.12 17.26 -23.51
N PRO A 105 -4.36 18.59 -23.60
CA PRO A 105 -5.14 19.32 -22.62
C PRO A 105 -6.58 18.80 -22.49
N GLY A 106 -7.21 18.41 -23.60
CA GLY A 106 -8.55 17.82 -23.62
C GLY A 106 -8.60 16.44 -22.98
N TYR A 107 -7.64 15.58 -23.33
CA TYR A 107 -7.44 14.27 -22.71
C TYR A 107 -7.24 14.37 -21.20
N ALA A 108 -6.29 15.21 -20.76
CA ALA A 108 -5.98 15.41 -19.35
C ALA A 108 -7.19 15.97 -18.58
N ARG A 109 -7.90 16.94 -19.15
CA ARG A 109 -9.11 17.53 -18.53
C ARG A 109 -10.22 16.49 -18.36
N SER A 110 -10.44 15.66 -19.38
CA SER A 110 -11.46 14.61 -19.38
C SER A 110 -11.11 13.50 -18.39
N MET A 111 -9.84 13.10 -18.33
CA MET A 111 -9.32 12.15 -17.34
C MET A 111 -9.45 12.66 -15.90
N ILE A 112 -9.14 13.93 -15.64
CA ILE A 112 -9.29 14.55 -14.32
C ILE A 112 -10.77 14.57 -13.92
N LYS A 113 -11.66 14.97 -14.84
CA LYS A 113 -13.09 15.06 -14.56
C LYS A 113 -13.74 13.68 -14.38
N LEU A 114 -13.35 12.70 -15.19
CA LEU A 114 -13.72 11.29 -15.02
C LEU A 114 -13.24 10.77 -13.67
N GLY A 115 -12.01 11.16 -13.32
CA GLY A 115 -11.41 11.00 -12.01
C GLY A 115 -12.38 11.46 -10.91
N ASP A 116 -12.76 12.74 -10.92
CA ASP A 116 -13.67 13.30 -9.93
C ASP A 116 -15.03 12.56 -9.85
N GLN A 117 -15.62 12.19 -10.98
CA GLN A 117 -16.94 11.53 -11.04
C GLN A 117 -16.94 10.10 -10.50
N LEU A 118 -15.90 9.35 -10.84
CA LEU A 118 -15.68 8.02 -10.28
C LEU A 118 -15.21 8.08 -8.80
N ARG A 119 -15.19 9.29 -8.20
CA ARG A 119 -14.60 9.59 -6.89
C ARG A 119 -13.13 9.14 -6.80
N ILE A 120 -12.48 9.13 -7.95
CA ILE A 120 -11.05 9.01 -8.21
C ILE A 120 -10.47 10.43 -8.18
N LYS A 121 -10.57 11.13 -7.04
CA LYS A 121 -9.68 12.27 -6.71
C LYS A 121 -8.25 11.74 -6.41
N LYS A 122 -7.73 10.89 -7.29
CA LYS A 122 -6.78 9.80 -6.97
C LYS A 122 -5.45 9.88 -7.71
N TYR A 123 -5.10 11.03 -8.26
CA TYR A 123 -3.71 11.30 -8.57
C TYR A 123 -3.11 11.91 -7.31
N TYR A 124 -2.57 11.02 -6.47
CA TYR A 124 -1.66 11.23 -5.34
C TYR A 124 -2.06 10.70 -3.96
N CYS A 125 -1.02 10.09 -3.39
CA CYS A 125 -0.75 9.82 -2.00
C CYS A 125 -1.52 8.64 -1.39
N LYS A 126 -0.72 7.71 -0.87
CA LYS A 126 -0.99 6.88 0.32
C LYS A 126 -2.08 7.49 1.21
N MET A 127 -2.02 8.78 1.47
CA MET A 127 -3.02 9.52 2.26
C MET A 127 -4.44 9.55 1.69
N HIS A 128 -4.69 9.73 0.39
CA HIS A 128 -6.05 9.64 -0.15
C HIS A 128 -6.65 8.24 0.02
N ILE A 129 -5.85 7.20 -0.22
CA ILE A 129 -6.29 5.81 -0.05
C ILE A 129 -6.61 5.55 1.42
N LEU A 130 -5.74 6.01 2.33
CA LEU A 130 -5.95 5.91 3.77
C LEU A 130 -7.20 6.69 4.20
N ASP A 131 -7.31 7.97 3.88
CA ASP A 131 -8.35 8.85 4.41
C ASP A 131 -9.75 8.57 3.84
N ASN A 132 -9.85 8.20 2.56
CA ASN A 132 -11.14 8.09 1.87
C ASN A 132 -11.57 6.63 1.58
N HIS A 133 -10.63 5.68 1.52
CA HIS A 133 -10.93 4.30 1.13
C HIS A 133 -10.61 3.28 2.22
N VAL A 134 -9.86 3.68 3.24
CA VAL A 134 -9.56 2.83 4.39
C VAL A 134 -9.98 3.53 5.67
N HIS A 135 -11.23 3.36 6.07
CA HIS A 135 -11.65 3.76 7.40
C HIS A 135 -10.80 3.03 8.45
N THR A 136 -9.91 3.77 9.12
CA THR A 136 -9.19 3.28 10.28
C THR A 136 -10.10 3.46 11.50
N SER A 137 -11.10 2.59 11.66
CA SER A 137 -11.71 2.45 12.98
C SER A 137 -10.64 1.88 13.90
N GLU A 138 -10.09 2.70 14.80
CA GLU A 138 -9.19 2.18 15.81
C GLU A 138 -9.96 1.25 16.75
N PRO A 139 -9.58 -0.03 16.85
CA PRO A 139 -10.26 -0.94 17.75
C PRO A 139 -9.98 -0.54 19.20
N LYS A 140 -10.97 -0.75 20.07
CA LYS A 140 -10.84 -0.58 21.53
C LYS A 140 -9.58 -1.29 22.02
N PHE A 141 -8.85 -0.68 22.95
CA PHE A 141 -7.55 -1.19 23.43
C PHE A 141 -7.65 -2.64 23.96
N SER A 142 -8.74 -3.00 24.62
CA SER A 142 -9.01 -4.37 25.11
C SER A 142 -9.09 -5.42 24.00
N ALA A 143 -9.47 -5.01 22.78
CA ALA A 143 -9.53 -5.88 21.62
C ALA A 143 -8.18 -6.04 20.91
N ARG A 144 -7.13 -5.29 21.28
CA ARG A 144 -5.81 -5.39 20.64
C ARG A 144 -5.04 -6.61 21.18
N PRO A 145 -4.52 -7.49 20.31
CA PRO A 145 -3.57 -8.53 20.73
C PRO A 145 -2.35 -7.89 21.39
N LYS A 146 -1.86 -8.54 22.45
CA LYS A 146 -0.58 -8.19 23.07
C LYS A 146 0.56 -8.82 22.27
N TYR A 147 1.64 -8.09 22.11
CA TYR A 147 2.87 -8.60 21.51
C TYR A 147 3.77 -9.16 22.60
N VAL A 148 4.61 -10.14 22.24
CA VAL A 148 5.75 -10.51 23.07
C VAL A 148 6.58 -9.26 23.41
N ASP A 149 7.08 -9.17 24.64
CA ASP A 149 7.91 -8.05 25.07
C ASP A 149 9.26 -8.02 24.34
N GLU A 150 9.99 -6.91 24.48
CA GLU A 150 11.28 -6.72 23.80
C GLU A 150 12.35 -7.67 24.36
N ILE A 151 12.29 -7.99 25.65
CA ILE A 151 13.23 -8.91 26.30
C ILE A 151 13.14 -10.31 25.68
N LEU A 152 11.94 -10.87 25.58
CA LEU A 152 11.70 -12.17 24.95
C LEU A 152 12.05 -12.15 23.46
N ALA A 153 11.74 -11.07 22.75
CA ALA A 153 12.13 -10.90 21.36
C ALA A 153 13.67 -10.93 21.20
N ASP A 154 14.40 -10.28 22.09
CA ASP A 154 15.87 -10.27 22.09
C ASP A 154 16.44 -11.66 22.41
N MET A 155 15.86 -12.37 23.38
CA MET A 155 16.25 -13.76 23.66
C MET A 155 16.06 -14.66 22.42
N ILE A 156 14.93 -14.54 21.72
CA ILE A 156 14.68 -15.30 20.48
C ILE A 156 15.71 -14.97 19.39
N CYS A 157 16.06 -13.68 19.25
CA CYS A 157 16.98 -13.18 18.24
C CYS A 157 18.44 -13.61 18.48
N CYS A 158 18.90 -13.56 19.73
CA CYS A 158 20.26 -13.90 20.14
C CYS A 158 20.52 -15.41 20.25
N GLY A 159 19.47 -16.23 20.17
CA GLY A 159 19.56 -17.65 20.48
C GLY A 159 20.40 -18.50 19.54
N ASP A 160 21.14 -19.43 20.13
CA ASP A 160 21.84 -20.53 19.45
C ASP A 160 20.95 -21.78 19.46
N TRP A 161 20.06 -21.87 18.47
CA TRP A 161 19.00 -22.86 18.37
C TRP A 161 19.54 -24.25 17.98
N LYS A 162 20.22 -24.91 18.93
CA LYS A 162 20.83 -26.23 18.77
C LYS A 162 20.06 -27.31 19.52
N PRO A 163 19.96 -28.53 18.96
CA PRO A 163 19.23 -29.60 19.61
C PRO A 163 19.93 -30.03 20.90
N VAL A 164 19.16 -30.11 21.99
CA VAL A 164 19.66 -30.57 23.29
C VAL A 164 19.40 -32.06 23.45
N ASP A 165 20.37 -32.76 24.05
CA ASP A 165 20.27 -34.14 24.49
C ASP A 165 19.46 -34.19 25.79
N THR A 166 18.21 -34.65 25.70
CA THR A 166 17.23 -34.59 26.80
C THR A 166 17.64 -35.45 27.99
N GLU A 167 18.20 -36.64 27.77
CA GLU A 167 18.65 -37.52 28.84
C GLU A 167 19.87 -36.95 29.57
N LYS A 168 20.88 -36.48 28.82
CA LYS A 168 22.05 -35.84 29.43
C LYS A 168 21.67 -34.55 30.14
N ALA A 169 20.74 -33.77 29.59
CA ALA A 169 20.27 -32.56 30.22
C ALA A 169 19.49 -32.84 31.51
N ALA A 170 18.67 -33.90 31.55
CA ALA A 170 18.01 -34.35 32.77
C ALA A 170 19.02 -34.74 33.87
N ASN A 171 20.11 -35.40 33.51
CA ASN A 171 21.20 -35.72 34.43
C ASN A 171 21.94 -34.46 34.92
N LEU A 172 22.23 -33.52 34.01
CA LEU A 172 22.84 -32.23 34.36
C LEU A 172 21.99 -31.45 35.39
N ILE A 173 20.67 -31.42 35.21
CA ILE A 173 19.74 -30.78 36.15
C ILE A 173 19.84 -31.43 37.53
N LYS A 174 19.85 -32.77 37.59
CA LYS A 174 19.98 -33.51 38.86
C LYS A 174 21.30 -33.19 39.57
N ASP A 175 22.41 -33.13 38.84
CA ASP A 175 23.73 -32.86 39.41
C ASP A 175 23.90 -31.42 39.88
N ARG A 176 23.38 -30.45 39.12
CA ARG A 176 23.32 -29.04 39.51
C ARG A 176 22.46 -28.83 40.75
N THR A 177 21.36 -29.56 40.86
CA THR A 177 20.49 -29.54 42.04
C THR A 177 21.20 -30.06 43.28
N LYS A 178 21.89 -31.22 43.18
CA LYS A 178 22.69 -31.78 44.28
C LYS A 178 23.82 -30.85 44.72
N SER A 179 24.47 -30.19 43.76
CA SER A 179 25.62 -29.31 44.01
C SER A 179 25.25 -27.86 44.35
N ARG A 180 23.95 -27.51 44.38
CA ARG A 180 23.42 -26.14 44.55
C ARG A 180 24.04 -25.11 43.61
N LYS A 181 24.43 -25.54 42.40
CA LYS A 181 24.97 -24.65 41.36
C LYS A 181 23.85 -24.27 40.40
N GLU A 182 23.68 -22.96 40.18
CA GLU A 182 22.71 -22.46 39.21
C GLU A 182 23.24 -22.58 37.77
N LEU A 183 22.32 -22.54 36.81
CA LEU A 183 22.63 -22.44 35.39
C LEU A 183 22.83 -20.96 35.05
N VAL A 184 23.94 -20.65 34.37
CA VAL A 184 24.24 -19.28 33.96
C VAL A 184 23.63 -19.04 32.59
N TYR A 185 22.82 -17.99 32.48
CA TYR A 185 22.20 -17.56 31.22
C TYR A 185 22.82 -16.23 30.78
N VAL A 186 23.35 -16.20 29.56
CA VAL A 186 23.85 -14.99 28.90
C VAL A 186 22.87 -14.65 27.78
N ASN A 187 22.31 -13.44 27.81
CA ASN A 187 21.25 -13.00 26.87
C ASN A 187 20.05 -13.97 26.80
N GLY A 188 19.73 -14.62 27.92
CA GLY A 188 18.65 -15.60 28.02
C GLY A 188 19.02 -17.01 27.55
N TRP A 189 20.27 -17.31 27.20
CA TRP A 189 20.70 -18.65 26.75
C TRP A 189 21.80 -19.22 27.63
N CYS A 190 21.71 -20.51 27.94
CA CYS A 190 22.72 -21.24 28.70
C CYS A 190 23.58 -22.08 27.77
N SER A 191 24.90 -21.94 27.88
CA SER A 191 25.89 -22.71 27.12
C SER A 191 26.19 -24.09 27.71
N ASP A 192 25.78 -24.33 28.96
CA ASP A 192 26.07 -25.57 29.69
C ASP A 192 25.20 -26.75 29.24
N TRP A 193 24.16 -26.50 28.42
CA TRP A 193 23.28 -27.55 27.95
C TRP A 193 24.00 -28.53 27.01
N PRO A 194 23.81 -29.85 27.18
CA PRO A 194 24.47 -30.84 26.35
C PRO A 194 23.82 -30.87 24.96
N VAL A 195 24.53 -30.32 23.97
CA VAL A 195 24.09 -30.34 22.57
C VAL A 195 24.28 -31.74 21.98
N THR A 196 23.32 -32.19 21.16
CA THR A 196 23.43 -33.44 20.39
C THR A 196 23.76 -33.16 18.92
N ASN A 197 24.37 -34.12 18.23
CA ASN A 197 24.70 -34.02 16.80
C ASN A 197 23.56 -34.54 15.92
N ASP A 198 22.33 -34.08 16.17
CA ASP A 198 21.14 -34.42 15.42
C ASP A 198 20.89 -33.37 14.32
N LYS A 199 21.37 -33.68 13.11
CA LYS A 199 21.28 -32.78 11.95
C LYS A 199 19.84 -32.47 11.52
N ASP A 200 18.91 -33.41 11.71
CA ASP A 200 17.52 -33.22 11.31
C ASP A 200 16.83 -32.24 12.25
N ARG A 201 17.01 -32.41 13.57
CA ARG A 201 16.51 -31.45 14.57
C ARG A 201 17.17 -30.08 14.40
N GLU A 202 18.47 -30.04 14.17
CA GLU A 202 19.21 -28.79 13.94
C GLU A 202 18.66 -28.02 12.73
N ASN A 203 18.40 -28.68 11.61
CA ASN A 203 17.83 -28.04 10.43
C ASN A 203 16.41 -27.49 10.69
N ILE A 204 15.55 -28.24 11.39
CA ILE A 204 14.19 -27.78 11.73
C ILE A 204 14.24 -26.62 12.73
N LEU A 205 15.11 -26.68 13.75
CA LEU A 205 15.31 -25.60 14.72
C LEU A 205 15.82 -24.33 14.04
N LYS A 206 16.75 -24.46 13.09
CA LYS A 206 17.22 -23.32 12.28
C LYS A 206 16.06 -22.67 11.52
N GLN A 207 15.27 -23.45 10.78
CA GLN A 207 14.09 -22.94 10.06
C GLN A 207 13.05 -22.33 11.00
N PHE A 208 12.84 -22.92 12.18
CA PHE A 208 11.90 -22.40 13.17
C PHE A 208 12.39 -21.09 13.77
N SER A 209 13.69 -20.98 14.06
CA SER A 209 14.31 -19.75 14.53
C SER A 209 14.15 -18.61 13.53
N GLU A 210 14.28 -18.87 12.23
CA GLU A 210 14.05 -17.86 11.18
C GLU A 210 12.60 -17.37 11.16
N VAL A 211 11.63 -18.28 11.34
CA VAL A 211 10.20 -17.93 11.44
C VAL A 211 9.92 -17.09 12.69
N LEU A 212 10.51 -17.42 13.83
CA LEU A 212 10.34 -16.64 15.06
C LEU A 212 11.02 -15.26 14.96
N LYS A 213 12.27 -15.20 14.53
CA LYS A 213 13.03 -13.95 14.34
C LYS A 213 12.31 -13.00 13.40
N SER A 214 11.83 -13.49 12.26
CA SER A 214 11.04 -12.68 11.32
C SER A 214 9.70 -12.21 11.89
N SER A 215 9.09 -12.98 12.80
CA SER A 215 7.84 -12.62 13.49
C SER A 215 8.03 -11.63 14.66
N CYS A 216 9.26 -11.50 15.16
CA CYS A 216 9.65 -10.55 16.22
C CYS A 216 10.10 -9.19 15.66
N ALA A 217 10.57 -9.14 14.42
CA ALA A 217 11.09 -7.93 13.80
C ALA A 217 10.09 -6.75 13.90
N LYS A 218 10.58 -5.54 14.23
CA LYS A 218 9.74 -4.34 14.41
C LYS A 218 8.88 -4.01 13.18
N GLU A 219 9.35 -4.38 11.99
CA GLU A 219 8.64 -4.23 10.73
C GLU A 219 7.48 -5.24 10.56
N ASN A 220 7.62 -6.44 11.12
CA ASN A 220 6.77 -7.61 10.90
C ASN A 220 6.33 -8.28 12.21
N ARG A 221 5.95 -7.48 13.20
CA ARG A 221 5.57 -7.99 14.52
C ARG A 221 4.26 -8.80 14.45
N THR A 222 4.39 -10.11 14.26
CA THR A 222 3.29 -11.07 14.11
C THR A 222 3.19 -12.07 15.25
N LEU A 223 4.18 -12.12 16.15
CA LEU A 223 4.16 -12.98 17.32
C LEU A 223 3.37 -12.35 18.47
N SER A 224 2.19 -12.91 18.79
CA SER A 224 1.38 -12.50 19.94
C SER A 224 1.78 -13.24 21.22
N CYS A 225 1.48 -12.65 22.39
CA CYS A 225 1.62 -13.34 23.68
C CYS A 225 0.82 -14.64 23.68
N ALA A 226 -0.43 -14.63 23.23
CA ALA A 226 -1.27 -15.83 23.23
C ALA A 226 -0.65 -16.99 22.42
N LEU A 227 -0.03 -16.69 21.27
CA LEU A 227 0.65 -17.71 20.46
C LEU A 227 1.92 -18.22 21.15
N TRP A 228 2.66 -17.34 21.83
CA TRP A 228 3.81 -17.73 22.63
C TRP A 228 3.43 -18.59 23.84
N ASP A 229 2.42 -18.16 24.61
CA ASP A 229 1.90 -18.89 25.77
C ASP A 229 1.40 -20.28 25.34
N TRP A 230 0.74 -20.38 24.18
CA TRP A 230 0.37 -21.68 23.60
C TRP A 230 1.58 -22.55 23.26
N LEU A 231 2.66 -21.97 22.73
CA LEU A 231 3.88 -22.73 22.42
C LEU A 231 4.56 -23.22 23.68
N VAL A 232 4.55 -22.42 24.75
CA VAL A 232 5.05 -22.79 26.07
C VAL A 232 4.22 -23.95 26.64
N ASP A 233 2.89 -23.80 26.70
CA ASP A 233 1.95 -24.85 27.15
C ASP A 233 2.16 -26.15 26.32
N TYR A 234 2.28 -26.04 24.99
CA TYR A 234 2.53 -27.18 24.11
C TYR A 234 3.88 -27.84 24.38
N THR A 235 4.93 -27.05 24.64
CA THR A 235 6.27 -27.57 24.94
C THR A 235 6.26 -28.30 26.27
N GLU A 236 5.61 -27.75 27.29
CA GLU A 236 5.45 -28.38 28.61
C GLU A 236 4.68 -29.70 28.53
N GLU A 237 3.57 -29.75 27.78
CA GLU A 237 2.76 -30.96 27.62
C GLU A 237 3.47 -32.09 26.84
N ASN A 238 4.46 -31.76 26.00
CA ASN A 238 5.11 -32.71 25.08
C ASN A 238 6.59 -32.94 25.38
N LEU A 239 7.15 -32.32 26.42
CA LEU A 239 8.52 -32.54 26.86
C LEU A 239 8.55 -33.42 28.10
N ASP A 240 9.09 -34.62 27.96
CA ASP A 240 9.40 -35.49 29.10
C ASP A 240 10.89 -35.36 29.48
N LEU A 241 11.15 -35.07 30.76
CA LEU A 241 12.48 -34.99 31.35
C LEU A 241 12.61 -36.07 32.43
N PRO A 242 13.15 -37.25 32.10
CA PRO A 242 13.13 -38.40 32.99
C PRO A 242 13.76 -38.14 34.36
N GLY A 243 12.95 -38.27 35.41
CA GLY A 243 13.37 -38.13 36.80
C GLY A 243 13.70 -36.70 37.25
N VAL A 244 13.26 -35.68 36.51
CA VAL A 244 13.31 -34.27 36.95
C VAL A 244 11.92 -33.87 37.46
N PRO A 245 11.75 -33.58 38.77
CA PRO A 245 10.45 -33.14 39.29
C PRO A 245 10.03 -31.77 38.73
N GLY A 246 8.74 -31.62 38.38
CA GLY A 246 8.20 -30.38 37.81
C GLY A 246 8.44 -29.13 38.67
N ILE A 247 8.44 -29.27 40.00
CA ILE A 247 8.75 -28.19 40.96
C ILE A 247 10.10 -27.52 40.66
N TYR A 248 11.10 -28.27 40.19
CA TYR A 248 12.40 -27.70 39.83
C TYR A 248 12.34 -26.90 38.53
N LEU A 249 11.59 -27.38 37.55
CA LEU A 249 11.39 -26.68 36.27
C LEU A 249 10.66 -25.36 36.50
N ASP A 250 9.65 -25.36 37.38
CA ASP A 250 8.91 -24.16 37.79
C ASP A 250 9.81 -23.15 38.48
N LYS A 251 10.61 -23.60 39.46
CA LYS A 251 11.54 -22.74 40.20
C LYS A 251 12.55 -22.05 39.28
N CYS A 252 13.03 -22.76 38.26
CA CYS A 252 13.96 -22.24 37.28
C CYS A 252 13.27 -21.48 36.13
N SER A 253 11.94 -21.37 36.13
CA SER A 253 11.17 -20.80 35.02
C SER A 253 11.56 -21.41 33.67
N PHE A 254 11.86 -22.71 33.64
CA PHE A 254 12.45 -23.40 32.49
C PHE A 254 11.65 -23.21 31.22
N PHE A 255 10.33 -23.43 31.28
CA PHE A 255 9.44 -23.30 30.12
C PHE A 255 9.19 -21.85 29.69
N LYS A 256 9.48 -20.85 30.54
CA LYS A 256 9.43 -19.44 30.13
C LYS A 256 10.60 -19.04 29.23
N ASN A 257 11.66 -19.84 29.22
CA ASN A 257 12.84 -19.60 28.38
C ASN A 257 12.64 -20.22 26.98
N PRO A 258 12.86 -19.49 25.87
CA PRO A 258 12.74 -20.03 24.51
C PRO A 258 13.62 -21.26 24.24
N GLN A 259 14.74 -21.41 24.96
CA GLN A 259 15.66 -22.54 24.82
C GLN A 259 15.01 -23.88 25.18
N CYS A 260 13.90 -23.91 25.93
CA CYS A 260 13.17 -25.15 26.23
C CYS A 260 12.69 -25.88 24.96
N ILE A 261 12.41 -25.14 23.88
CA ILE A 261 11.99 -25.69 22.58
C ILE A 261 13.09 -26.58 21.96
N CYS A 262 14.36 -26.29 22.26
CA CYS A 262 15.49 -27.05 21.75
C CYS A 262 15.55 -28.50 22.29
N PHE A 263 14.76 -28.82 23.31
CA PHE A 263 14.64 -30.15 23.89
C PHE A 263 13.62 -31.03 23.17
N LEU A 264 12.72 -30.44 22.38
CA LEU A 264 11.67 -31.20 21.68
C LEU A 264 12.27 -32.16 20.65
N ASP A 265 11.58 -33.28 20.47
CA ASP A 265 11.91 -34.27 19.45
C ASP A 265 11.59 -33.74 18.03
N LEU A 266 12.01 -34.49 17.02
CA LEU A 266 11.81 -34.09 15.63
C LEU A 266 10.33 -34.00 15.22
N LYS A 267 9.46 -34.83 15.81
CA LYS A 267 8.02 -34.88 15.47
C LYS A 267 7.32 -33.60 15.94
N HIS A 268 7.57 -33.20 17.19
CA HIS A 268 7.01 -31.99 17.79
C HIS A 268 7.58 -30.74 17.13
N LEU A 269 8.89 -30.71 16.85
CA LEU A 269 9.52 -29.60 16.12
C LEU A 269 8.93 -29.39 14.72
N LYS A 270 8.69 -30.47 13.96
CA LYS A 270 8.01 -30.40 12.65
C LYS A 270 6.58 -29.88 12.78
N HIS A 271 5.85 -30.30 13.82
CA HIS A 271 4.48 -29.85 14.07
C HIS A 271 4.42 -28.35 14.35
N ILE A 272 5.20 -27.85 15.30
CA ILE A 272 5.19 -26.42 15.67
C ILE A 272 5.67 -25.54 14.50
N LEU A 273 6.68 -25.98 13.73
CA LEU A 273 7.15 -25.24 12.55
C LEU A 273 6.03 -25.08 11.52
N LYS A 274 5.31 -26.17 11.23
CA LYS A 274 4.17 -26.13 10.30
C LYS A 274 3.07 -25.20 10.82
N TYR A 275 2.73 -25.31 12.10
CA TYR A 275 1.69 -24.50 12.73
C TYR A 275 2.02 -23.01 12.71
N PHE A 276 3.24 -22.63 13.09
CA PHE A 276 3.69 -21.23 13.07
C PHE A 276 3.72 -20.65 11.66
N ARG A 277 4.25 -21.38 10.67
CA ARG A 277 4.24 -20.93 9.26
C ARG A 277 2.83 -20.59 8.77
N GLN A 278 1.83 -21.40 9.13
CA GLN A 278 0.43 -21.16 8.76
C GLN A 278 -0.16 -19.90 9.41
N LEU A 279 0.29 -19.56 10.62
CA LEU A 279 -0.28 -18.46 11.41
C LEU A 279 0.43 -17.12 11.18
N THR A 280 1.77 -17.12 11.06
CA THR A 280 2.55 -15.89 11.03
C THR A 280 2.91 -15.41 9.62
N THR A 281 2.94 -16.30 8.62
CA THR A 281 3.42 -15.97 7.27
C THR A 281 2.26 -15.55 6.34
N ASP A 282 2.36 -14.40 5.67
CA ASP A 282 1.51 -14.05 4.50
C ASP A 282 2.38 -13.90 3.25
N VAL A 283 2.20 -14.84 2.32
CA VAL A 283 2.95 -14.91 1.05
C VAL A 283 2.45 -13.87 0.03
N ARG A 284 1.19 -13.43 0.13
CA ARG A 284 0.58 -12.58 -0.90
C ARG A 284 1.11 -11.16 -0.81
N ALA A 285 1.21 -10.62 0.39
CA ALA A 285 1.73 -9.28 0.64
C ALA A 285 3.19 -9.18 0.19
N SER A 286 3.99 -10.19 0.55
CA SER A 286 5.40 -10.25 0.19
C SER A 286 5.60 -10.41 -1.32
N LEU A 287 4.77 -11.20 -2.01
CA LEU A 287 4.82 -11.31 -3.47
C LEU A 287 4.52 -9.98 -4.15
N VAL A 288 3.43 -9.30 -3.77
CA VAL A 288 3.09 -7.99 -4.35
C VAL A 288 4.19 -6.96 -4.06
N SER A 289 4.64 -6.84 -2.81
CA SER A 289 5.74 -5.94 -2.46
C SER A 289 7.01 -6.25 -3.26
N LYS A 290 7.35 -7.53 -3.46
CA LYS A 290 8.53 -7.94 -4.24
C LYS A 290 8.40 -7.54 -5.70
N VAL A 291 7.26 -7.82 -6.33
CA VAL A 291 7.02 -7.47 -7.74
C VAL A 291 7.06 -5.95 -7.94
N VAL A 292 6.43 -5.19 -7.03
CA VAL A 292 6.46 -3.73 -7.14
C VAL A 292 7.85 -3.15 -6.88
N ASN A 293 8.60 -3.68 -5.91
CA ASN A 293 9.97 -3.23 -5.68
C ASN A 293 10.86 -3.49 -6.90
N GLN A 294 10.75 -4.68 -7.51
CA GLN A 294 11.47 -5.00 -8.74
C GLN A 294 11.05 -4.09 -9.90
N PHE A 295 9.75 -3.81 -10.04
CA PHE A 295 9.24 -2.88 -11.05
C PHE A 295 9.76 -1.46 -10.83
N TRP A 296 9.81 -1.00 -9.58
CA TRP A 296 10.38 0.30 -9.19
C TRP A 296 11.87 0.39 -9.53
N GLU A 297 12.67 -0.61 -9.12
CA GLU A 297 14.10 -0.69 -9.40
C GLU A 297 14.39 -0.69 -10.92
N ASN A 298 13.53 -1.34 -11.71
CA ASN A 298 13.65 -1.38 -13.17
C ASN A 298 13.20 -0.09 -13.87
N SER A 299 12.45 0.79 -13.19
CA SER A 299 11.86 1.97 -13.83
C SER A 299 12.89 3.00 -14.30
N GLN A 300 14.17 2.88 -13.87
CA GLN A 300 15.30 3.78 -14.18
C GLN A 300 15.11 5.27 -13.82
N VAL A 301 13.88 5.73 -13.54
CA VAL A 301 13.59 7.14 -13.24
C VAL A 301 13.95 7.48 -11.81
N LYS A 302 15.00 8.29 -11.65
CA LYS A 302 15.50 8.73 -10.33
C LYS A 302 15.06 10.14 -9.97
N GLU A 303 14.56 10.89 -10.95
CA GLU A 303 14.17 12.29 -10.80
C GLU A 303 12.87 12.44 -10.00
N ARG A 304 12.86 13.43 -9.12
CA ARG A 304 11.72 13.79 -8.31
C ARG A 304 10.89 14.85 -9.02
N ILE A 305 9.57 14.71 -8.95
CA ILE A 305 8.65 15.76 -9.39
C ILE A 305 7.65 15.94 -8.25
N ASP A 306 7.59 17.16 -7.72
CA ASP A 306 6.71 17.53 -6.62
C ASP A 306 5.56 18.43 -7.13
N LEU A 307 4.60 18.73 -6.25
CA LEU A 307 3.44 19.57 -6.57
C LEU A 307 3.32 20.75 -5.62
N GLU A 308 2.98 21.91 -6.18
CA GLU A 308 2.63 23.10 -5.41
C GLU A 308 1.14 23.12 -5.08
N GLY A 309 0.82 22.99 -3.79
CA GLY A 309 -0.51 23.20 -3.21
C GLY A 309 -1.63 22.27 -3.71
N LEU A 310 -2.80 22.36 -3.06
CA LEU A 310 -4.04 21.68 -3.47
C LEU A 310 -4.88 22.51 -4.46
N THR A 311 -4.43 23.72 -4.80
CA THR A 311 -5.23 24.72 -5.52
C THR A 311 -4.56 25.18 -6.82
N THR A 312 -3.23 25.28 -6.86
CA THR A 312 -2.47 25.74 -8.03
C THR A 312 -1.91 24.60 -8.89
N TYR A 313 -1.64 23.42 -8.30
CA TYR A 313 -1.19 22.21 -9.00
C TYR A 313 0.03 22.42 -9.93
N ASN A 314 0.94 23.34 -9.57
CA ASN A 314 2.15 23.54 -10.37
C ASN A 314 3.11 22.36 -10.20
N LEU A 315 3.68 21.92 -11.31
CA LEU A 315 4.77 20.94 -11.36
C LEU A 315 6.05 21.57 -10.81
N LEU A 316 6.55 21.04 -9.69
CA LEU A 316 7.81 21.44 -9.10
C LEU A 316 8.88 20.42 -9.54
N LEU A 317 9.90 20.91 -10.23
CA LEU A 317 11.02 20.08 -10.66
C LEU A 317 11.92 19.72 -9.48
N ASP A 318 12.64 18.62 -9.63
CA ASP A 318 13.61 18.18 -8.65
C ASP A 318 14.62 19.28 -8.31
N LYS A 319 14.67 19.70 -7.04
CA LYS A 319 15.65 20.71 -6.60
C LYS A 319 17.10 20.29 -6.84
N ARG A 320 17.37 18.98 -6.94
CA ARG A 320 18.70 18.42 -7.26
C ARG A 320 19.20 18.85 -8.65
N LEU A 321 18.30 19.20 -9.57
CA LEU A 321 18.68 19.75 -10.88
C LEU A 321 19.40 21.10 -10.80
N LEU A 322 19.34 21.75 -9.64
CA LEU A 322 19.90 23.07 -9.37
C LEU A 322 21.20 23.01 -8.51
N TYR A 323 21.62 21.81 -8.06
CA TYR A 323 22.82 21.59 -7.23
C TYR A 323 23.95 20.85 -7.98
N GLU A 324 25.21 21.20 -7.68
CA GLU A 324 26.39 20.50 -8.22
C GLU A 324 26.73 19.19 -7.47
N GLU A 325 26.37 19.05 -6.20
CA GLU A 325 26.67 17.85 -5.40
C GLU A 325 25.69 16.69 -5.65
N GLU A 326 26.18 15.45 -5.51
CA GLU A 326 25.34 14.24 -5.54
C GLU A 326 24.50 14.15 -4.26
N ILE A 327 23.24 14.54 -4.35
CA ILE A 327 22.24 14.31 -3.30
C ILE A 327 21.74 12.86 -3.42
N GLU A 328 21.50 12.19 -2.28
CA GLU A 328 20.94 10.83 -2.25
C GLU A 328 19.74 10.68 -3.20
N SER A 329 19.72 9.55 -3.93
CA SER A 329 18.62 9.20 -4.84
C SER A 329 17.30 9.09 -4.08
N ASP A 330 16.18 9.39 -4.75
CA ASP A 330 14.87 9.21 -4.10
C ASP A 330 14.55 7.71 -4.02
N ASN A 331 14.74 7.16 -2.83
CA ASN A 331 14.57 5.72 -2.57
C ASN A 331 13.11 5.34 -2.27
N ILE A 332 12.20 6.31 -2.11
CA ILE A 332 10.85 6.07 -1.56
C ILE A 332 9.76 6.33 -2.61
N GLY A 333 10.01 7.19 -3.60
CA GLY A 333 9.02 7.54 -4.62
C GLY A 333 7.87 8.39 -4.04
N THR A 334 8.13 9.11 -2.95
CA THR A 334 7.13 10.00 -2.34
C THR A 334 7.05 11.31 -3.12
N VAL A 335 5.83 11.68 -3.53
CA VAL A 335 5.53 13.01 -4.08
C VAL A 335 5.06 13.91 -2.94
N GLU A 336 5.84 14.94 -2.63
CA GLU A 336 5.49 15.89 -1.57
C GLU A 336 4.63 17.03 -2.12
N HIS A 337 3.80 17.57 -1.24
CA HIS A 337 2.96 18.73 -1.51
C HIS A 337 3.49 19.90 -0.70
N TYR A 338 3.92 20.94 -1.38
CA TYR A 338 4.45 22.14 -0.73
C TYR A 338 3.41 23.25 -0.76
N LYS A 339 3.36 24.06 0.31
CA LYS A 339 2.43 25.19 0.39
C LYS A 339 2.78 26.32 -0.60
N SER A 340 4.03 26.36 -1.05
CA SER A 340 4.58 27.34 -2.00
C SER A 340 5.85 26.78 -2.64
N THR A 341 6.49 27.57 -3.51
CA THR A 341 7.85 27.36 -4.05
C THR A 341 8.98 27.39 -3.02
N GLY A 342 8.68 27.37 -1.71
CA GLY A 342 9.66 27.41 -0.61
C GLY A 342 10.73 26.32 -0.64
N ILE A 343 10.53 25.26 -1.43
CA ILE A 343 11.54 24.21 -1.69
C ILE A 343 12.80 24.70 -2.40
N TYR A 344 12.74 25.90 -2.99
CA TYR A 344 13.87 26.52 -3.68
C TYR A 344 14.48 27.68 -2.88
N GLU A 345 13.95 28.02 -1.69
CA GLU A 345 14.43 29.17 -0.90
C GLU A 345 15.88 29.01 -0.42
N ASP A 346 16.29 27.77 -0.15
CA ASP A 346 17.65 27.38 0.24
C ASP A 346 18.54 27.00 -0.95
N VAL A 347 18.01 27.07 -2.18
CA VAL A 347 18.69 26.59 -3.38
C VAL A 347 19.38 27.75 -4.09
N MET A 348 20.71 27.71 -4.11
CA MET A 348 21.53 28.60 -4.94
C MET A 348 21.83 27.89 -6.27
N PRO A 349 21.14 28.22 -7.38
CA PRO A 349 21.31 27.51 -8.64
C PRO A 349 22.74 27.67 -9.16
N LYS A 350 23.46 26.56 -9.33
CA LYS A 350 24.81 26.52 -9.89
C LYS A 350 24.89 25.46 -10.99
N GLY A 351 25.54 25.81 -12.10
CA GLY A 351 25.83 24.91 -13.21
C GLY A 351 24.77 24.83 -14.32
N ASP A 352 25.07 24.01 -15.33
CA ASP A 352 24.29 23.76 -16.55
C ASP A 352 23.56 22.40 -16.52
N LYS A 353 23.53 21.72 -15.36
CA LYS A 353 22.90 20.40 -15.19
C LYS A 353 21.45 20.37 -15.64
N ILE A 354 20.69 21.45 -15.41
CA ILE A 354 19.31 21.56 -15.90
C ILE A 354 19.24 21.53 -17.44
N VAL A 355 20.23 22.11 -18.12
CA VAL A 355 20.33 22.11 -19.58
C VAL A 355 20.67 20.71 -20.06
N SER A 356 21.69 20.07 -19.48
CA SER A 356 22.05 18.68 -19.78
C SER A 356 20.88 17.72 -19.56
N TRP A 357 20.13 17.89 -18.47
CA TRP A 357 18.92 17.12 -18.15
C TRP A 357 17.77 17.33 -19.15
N ILE A 358 17.59 18.54 -19.68
CA ILE A 358 16.61 18.84 -20.74
C ILE A 358 17.01 18.17 -22.07
N PHE A 359 18.31 18.13 -22.38
CA PHE A 359 18.80 17.50 -23.61
C PHE A 359 18.88 15.97 -23.51
N ASP A 360 18.98 15.42 -22.31
CA ASP A 360 18.79 13.99 -21.98
C ASP A 360 17.29 13.60 -21.95
N CYS A 361 16.54 14.06 -22.96
CA CYS A 361 15.15 13.70 -23.16
C CYS A 361 15.07 12.50 -24.10
N PRO A 362 14.40 11.38 -23.72
CA PRO A 362 14.21 10.26 -24.63
C PRO A 362 13.34 10.67 -25.82
N GLU A 363 13.52 9.98 -26.96
CA GLU A 363 12.73 10.22 -28.15
C GLU A 363 11.29 9.73 -27.96
N ILE A 364 10.32 10.64 -28.08
CA ILE A 364 8.90 10.35 -27.94
C ILE A 364 8.36 9.87 -29.30
N GLY A 365 8.68 8.62 -29.66
CA GLY A 365 8.24 7.96 -30.88
C GLY A 365 7.12 6.93 -30.66
N GLN A 366 6.73 6.22 -31.73
CA GLN A 366 5.73 5.13 -31.66
C GLN A 366 6.10 4.04 -30.64
N ASP A 367 7.40 3.73 -30.49
CA ASP A 367 7.86 2.74 -29.51
C ASP A 367 7.70 3.24 -28.07
N PHE A 368 7.95 4.52 -27.79
CA PHE A 368 7.71 5.13 -26.49
C PHE A 368 6.21 5.13 -26.16
N VAL A 369 5.36 5.50 -27.12
CA VAL A 369 3.90 5.45 -26.97
C VAL A 369 3.40 4.01 -26.80
N SER A 370 4.00 3.04 -27.51
CA SER A 370 3.71 1.61 -27.35
C SER A 370 4.15 1.09 -25.97
N GLN A 371 5.30 1.55 -25.45
CA GLN A 371 5.75 1.23 -24.09
C GLN A 371 4.88 1.87 -23.02
N MET A 372 4.38 3.08 -23.23
CA MET A 372 3.40 3.75 -22.36
C MET A 372 2.06 3.01 -22.36
N ALA A 373 1.61 2.56 -23.54
CA ALA A 373 0.43 1.72 -23.69
C ALA A 373 0.62 0.31 -23.11
N LYS A 374 1.85 -0.23 -23.09
CA LYS A 374 2.22 -1.45 -22.36
C LYS A 374 2.43 -1.21 -20.85
N GLY A 375 2.73 0.03 -20.44
CA GLY A 375 2.81 0.50 -19.04
C GLY A 375 1.50 0.33 -18.25
N VAL A 376 0.41 -0.02 -18.95
CA VAL A 376 -0.83 -0.60 -18.44
C VAL A 376 -0.60 -1.83 -17.54
N HIS A 377 0.58 -2.45 -17.53
CA HIS A 377 0.97 -3.44 -16.51
C HIS A 377 0.93 -2.92 -15.06
N ASN A 378 1.02 -1.60 -14.83
CA ASN A 378 0.83 -1.05 -13.49
C ASN A 378 -0.63 -1.13 -13.01
N HIS A 379 -1.60 -1.16 -13.93
CA HIS A 379 -3.00 -1.27 -13.58
C HIS A 379 -3.32 -2.58 -12.86
N GLU A 380 -2.76 -3.71 -13.33
CA GLU A 380 -2.96 -5.01 -12.70
C GLU A 380 -2.32 -5.07 -11.30
N LEU A 381 -1.14 -4.46 -11.14
CA LEU A 381 -0.46 -4.34 -9.84
C LEU A 381 -1.25 -3.46 -8.87
N TRP A 382 -1.75 -2.31 -9.33
CA TRP A 382 -2.65 -1.45 -8.57
C TRP A 382 -3.93 -2.19 -8.17
N LEU A 383 -4.61 -2.86 -9.10
CA LEU A 383 -5.81 -3.63 -8.82
C LEU A 383 -5.53 -4.74 -7.82
N ALA A 384 -4.43 -5.46 -7.94
CA ALA A 384 -4.03 -6.50 -7.01
C ALA A 384 -3.79 -5.93 -5.60
N ALA A 385 -2.97 -4.87 -5.48
CA ALA A 385 -2.67 -4.23 -4.21
C ALA A 385 -3.94 -3.67 -3.53
N LEU A 386 -4.79 -2.96 -4.28
CA LEU A 386 -6.05 -2.41 -3.79
C LEU A 386 -7.05 -3.50 -3.36
N ARG A 387 -7.19 -4.58 -4.13
CA ARG A 387 -8.05 -5.73 -3.78
C ARG A 387 -7.57 -6.38 -2.48
N ILE A 388 -6.26 -6.55 -2.29
CA ILE A 388 -5.72 -7.13 -1.06
C ILE A 388 -5.95 -6.18 0.12
N VAL A 389 -5.64 -4.88 -0.01
CA VAL A 389 -5.87 -3.90 1.06
C VAL A 389 -7.34 -3.85 1.46
N ARG A 390 -8.28 -3.75 0.51
CA ARG A 390 -9.72 -3.77 0.78
C ARG A 390 -10.16 -5.05 1.50
N CYS A 391 -9.59 -6.19 1.12
CA CYS A 391 -9.85 -7.48 1.76
C CYS A 391 -9.30 -7.53 3.19
N VAL A 392 -8.11 -6.99 3.43
CA VAL A 392 -7.45 -6.95 4.73
C VAL A 392 -8.22 -6.05 5.70
N VAL A 393 -8.63 -4.86 5.27
CA VAL A 393 -9.42 -3.91 6.07
C VAL A 393 -10.76 -4.52 6.50
N ARG A 394 -11.53 -5.07 5.55
CA ARG A 394 -12.82 -5.75 5.85
C ARG A 394 -12.67 -6.92 6.83
N LYS A 395 -11.56 -7.65 6.74
CA LYS A 395 -11.28 -8.77 7.66
C LYS A 395 -10.85 -8.27 9.03
N MET A 396 -10.17 -7.13 9.11
CA MET A 396 -9.63 -6.56 10.33
C MET A 396 -10.75 -6.24 11.33
N GLU A 397 -11.79 -5.52 10.91
CA GLU A 397 -12.98 -5.21 11.73
C GLU A 397 -13.60 -6.49 12.30
N ARG A 398 -13.93 -7.45 11.43
CA ARG A 398 -14.53 -8.74 11.82
C ARG A 398 -13.68 -9.51 12.83
N TYR A 399 -12.34 -9.47 12.69
CA TYR A 399 -11.45 -10.15 13.61
C TYR A 399 -11.38 -9.44 14.97
N TYR A 400 -11.34 -8.10 14.99
CA TYR A 400 -11.37 -7.34 16.23
C TYR A 400 -12.69 -7.52 16.98
N ASP A 401 -13.82 -7.49 16.29
CA ASP A 401 -15.13 -7.75 16.90
C ASP A 401 -15.21 -9.16 17.48
N LYS A 402 -14.71 -10.15 16.74
CA LYS A 402 -14.64 -11.54 17.21
C LYS A 402 -13.73 -11.66 18.44
N ARG A 403 -12.56 -11.03 18.43
CA ARG A 403 -11.65 -11.04 19.58
C ARG A 403 -12.25 -10.33 20.78
N HIS A 404 -12.93 -9.21 20.58
CA HIS A 404 -13.62 -8.50 21.65
C HIS A 404 -14.65 -9.41 22.32
N ARG A 405 -15.51 -10.07 21.54
CA ARG A 405 -16.46 -11.07 22.06
C ARG A 405 -15.78 -12.20 22.83
N MET A 406 -14.62 -12.68 22.34
CA MET A 406 -13.85 -13.72 23.04
C MET A 406 -13.30 -13.25 24.39
N VAL A 407 -12.77 -12.02 24.47
CA VAL A 407 -12.27 -11.44 25.72
C VAL A 407 -13.42 -11.21 26.71
N THR A 408 -14.56 -10.71 26.25
CA THR A 408 -15.75 -10.56 27.10
C THR A 408 -16.25 -11.91 27.60
N TYR A 409 -16.29 -12.93 26.73
CA TYR A 409 -16.66 -14.29 27.14
C TYR A 409 -15.69 -14.86 28.18
N GLU A 410 -14.38 -14.71 27.98
CA GLU A 410 -13.38 -15.16 28.96
C GLU A 410 -13.54 -14.47 30.32
N LYS A 411 -13.79 -13.16 30.31
CA LYS A 411 -14.08 -12.38 31.54
C LYS A 411 -15.29 -12.97 32.26
N MET A 412 -16.41 -13.16 31.57
CA MET A 412 -17.64 -13.70 32.13
C MET A 412 -17.51 -15.17 32.56
N LEU A 413 -16.72 -15.97 31.84
CA LEU A 413 -16.41 -17.36 32.20
C LEU A 413 -15.61 -17.43 33.51
N ASN A 414 -14.64 -16.53 33.69
CA ASN A 414 -13.92 -16.43 34.95
C ASN A 414 -14.84 -15.94 36.08
N GLU A 415 -15.78 -15.03 35.81
CA GLU A 415 -16.78 -14.61 36.81
C GLU A 415 -17.66 -15.79 37.26
N ALA A 416 -18.21 -16.56 36.32
CA ALA A 416 -18.96 -17.78 36.62
C ALA A 416 -18.13 -18.78 37.43
N LYS A 417 -16.84 -18.94 37.09
CA LYS A 417 -15.91 -19.76 37.86
C LYS A 417 -15.73 -19.24 39.29
N THR A 418 -15.51 -17.93 39.48
CA THR A 418 -15.34 -17.35 40.81
C THR A 418 -16.58 -17.49 41.69
N ILE A 419 -17.77 -17.49 41.09
CA ILE A 419 -19.02 -17.76 41.80
C ILE A 419 -19.04 -19.20 42.33
N CYS A 420 -18.61 -20.17 41.51
CA CYS A 420 -18.50 -21.57 41.92
C CYS A 420 -17.41 -21.76 43.00
N ASP A 421 -16.23 -21.15 42.81
CA ASP A 421 -15.11 -21.25 43.74
C ASP A 421 -15.45 -20.66 45.13
N ARG A 422 -16.28 -19.60 45.19
CA ARG A 422 -16.80 -19.05 46.45
C ARG A 422 -17.64 -20.05 47.22
N GLU A 423 -18.40 -20.88 46.50
CA GLU A 423 -19.25 -21.90 47.12
C GLU A 423 -18.43 -23.03 47.74
N ASP A 424 -17.33 -23.42 47.08
CA ASP A 424 -16.36 -24.37 47.64
C ASP A 424 -15.70 -23.83 48.92
N SER A 425 -15.40 -22.53 48.94
CA SER A 425 -14.75 -21.87 50.07
C SER A 425 -15.67 -21.57 51.27
N ARG A 426 -16.98 -21.87 51.20
CA ARG A 426 -17.90 -21.64 52.32
C ARG A 426 -17.55 -22.53 53.52
N LYS A 427 -17.48 -21.90 54.70
CA LYS A 427 -17.19 -22.58 55.99
C LYS A 427 -18.31 -23.51 56.46
N ASN A 428 -19.57 -23.18 56.15
CA ASN A 428 -20.73 -23.97 56.54
C ASN A 428 -21.17 -24.87 55.38
N GLU A 429 -20.87 -26.17 55.43
CA GLU A 429 -21.25 -27.12 54.38
C GLU A 429 -22.77 -27.22 54.20
N ASN A 430 -23.53 -27.08 55.28
CA ASN A 430 -25.00 -27.14 55.28
C ASN A 430 -25.66 -25.93 54.59
N GLN A 431 -24.90 -24.88 54.27
CA GLN A 431 -25.37 -23.69 53.54
C GLN A 431 -24.82 -23.65 52.10
N ARG A 432 -24.18 -24.72 51.62
CA ARG A 432 -23.71 -24.79 50.23
C ARG A 432 -24.87 -25.05 49.29
N SER A 433 -25.07 -24.13 48.35
CA SER A 433 -25.93 -24.32 47.19
C SER A 433 -25.19 -25.09 46.10
N THR A 434 -25.92 -25.75 45.18
CA THR A 434 -25.30 -26.30 43.97
C THR A 434 -24.80 -25.17 43.07
N TYR A 435 -23.74 -25.39 42.28
CA TYR A 435 -23.22 -24.36 41.36
C TYR A 435 -24.29 -23.91 40.38
N GLU A 436 -25.11 -24.84 39.91
CA GLU A 436 -26.25 -24.54 39.06
C GLU A 436 -27.20 -23.54 39.72
N SER A 437 -27.55 -23.75 40.99
CA SER A 437 -28.47 -22.88 41.73
C SER A 437 -27.90 -21.46 41.89
N VAL A 438 -26.62 -21.34 42.29
CA VAL A 438 -26.00 -20.02 42.48
C VAL A 438 -25.83 -19.28 41.15
N LEU A 439 -25.43 -19.98 40.08
CA LEU A 439 -25.31 -19.37 38.75
C LEU A 439 -26.68 -18.94 38.21
N ARG A 440 -27.72 -19.74 38.42
CA ARG A 440 -29.09 -19.41 38.02
C ARG A 440 -29.64 -18.20 38.77
N MET A 441 -29.44 -18.16 40.10
CA MET A 441 -29.79 -17.00 40.91
C MET A 441 -29.09 -15.72 40.40
N LYS A 442 -27.80 -15.83 40.05
CA LYS A 442 -27.07 -14.72 39.44
C LYS A 442 -27.64 -14.31 38.09
N CYS A 443 -28.04 -15.26 37.25
CA CYS A 443 -28.71 -14.95 35.99
C CYS A 443 -30.03 -14.21 36.22
N GLU A 444 -30.86 -14.68 37.16
CA GLU A 444 -32.15 -14.08 37.54
C GLU A 444 -31.99 -12.62 38.01
N GLU A 445 -30.99 -12.32 38.83
CA GLU A 445 -30.64 -10.94 39.25
C GLU A 445 -30.28 -10.01 38.08
N LEU A 446 -29.75 -10.59 37.00
CA LEU A 446 -29.30 -9.86 35.82
C LEU A 446 -30.38 -9.77 34.72
N VAL A 447 -31.50 -10.49 34.88
CA VAL A 447 -32.64 -10.39 33.97
C VAL A 447 -33.19 -8.96 33.99
N GLY A 448 -33.22 -8.33 32.82
CA GLY A 448 -33.69 -6.94 32.65
C GLY A 448 -32.58 -5.93 32.31
N LYS A 449 -31.32 -6.21 32.69
CA LYS A 449 -30.19 -5.40 32.24
C LYS A 449 -29.90 -5.66 30.75
N GLN A 450 -29.47 -4.61 30.04
CA GLN A 450 -29.29 -4.63 28.58
C GLN A 450 -27.83 -4.50 28.14
N ASP A 451 -26.89 -4.43 29.09
CA ASP A 451 -25.47 -4.31 28.77
C ASP A 451 -24.89 -5.60 28.17
N ASP A 452 -23.86 -5.43 27.34
CA ASP A 452 -23.23 -6.52 26.59
C ASP A 452 -22.58 -7.57 27.51
N ASP A 453 -22.05 -7.15 28.66
CA ASP A 453 -21.44 -8.04 29.65
C ASP A 453 -22.50 -8.98 30.25
N THR A 454 -23.67 -8.44 30.64
CA THR A 454 -24.81 -9.24 31.11
C THR A 454 -25.27 -10.26 30.07
N LYS A 455 -25.45 -9.84 28.81
CA LYS A 455 -25.85 -10.76 27.72
C LYS A 455 -24.81 -11.87 27.51
N CYS A 456 -23.53 -11.53 27.63
CA CYS A 456 -22.44 -12.48 27.53
C CYS A 456 -22.41 -13.46 28.72
N PHE A 457 -22.66 -12.98 29.95
CA PHE A 457 -22.76 -13.84 31.14
C PHE A 457 -23.86 -14.88 31.01
N LEU A 458 -25.05 -14.48 30.58
CA LEU A 458 -26.16 -15.41 30.31
C LEU A 458 -25.75 -16.48 29.27
N THR A 459 -25.07 -16.05 28.20
CA THR A 459 -24.56 -16.95 27.16
C THR A 459 -23.55 -17.97 27.70
N VAL A 460 -22.64 -17.53 28.58
CA VAL A 460 -21.67 -18.41 29.26
C VAL A 460 -22.39 -19.45 30.10
N VAL A 461 -23.34 -19.03 30.95
CA VAL A 461 -24.06 -19.95 31.83
C VAL A 461 -24.86 -20.98 31.03
N ARG A 462 -25.53 -20.54 29.95
CA ARG A 462 -26.18 -21.44 28.99
C ARG A 462 -25.21 -22.48 28.44
N ASP A 463 -24.05 -22.05 27.96
CA ASP A 463 -23.06 -22.96 27.35
C ASP A 463 -22.50 -23.97 28.35
N VAL A 464 -22.31 -23.54 29.60
CA VAL A 464 -21.89 -24.40 30.71
C VAL A 464 -22.95 -25.45 31.01
N PHE A 465 -24.22 -25.06 31.16
CA PHE A 465 -25.31 -26.01 31.43
C PHE A 465 -25.58 -26.96 30.25
N GLN A 466 -25.38 -26.49 29.02
CA GLN A 466 -25.48 -27.31 27.80
C GLN A 466 -24.23 -28.16 27.53
N ARG A 467 -23.19 -28.08 28.38
CA ARG A 467 -21.93 -28.84 28.25
C ARG A 467 -21.28 -28.66 26.88
N LYS A 468 -21.34 -27.46 26.32
CA LYS A 468 -20.75 -27.19 25.00
C LYS A 468 -19.25 -27.41 25.03
N SER A 469 -18.72 -28.00 23.97
CA SER A 469 -17.28 -28.17 23.76
C SER A 469 -16.58 -26.87 23.35
N SER A 470 -17.35 -25.83 22.99
CA SER A 470 -16.84 -24.58 22.43
C SER A 470 -17.78 -23.41 22.76
N PRO A 471 -17.24 -22.22 23.08
CA PRO A 471 -18.02 -21.00 23.29
C PRO A 471 -18.94 -20.66 22.12
N SER A 472 -20.18 -20.30 22.43
CA SER A 472 -21.08 -19.62 21.50
C SER A 472 -20.87 -18.11 21.61
N PHE A 473 -20.61 -17.46 20.47
CA PHE A 473 -20.39 -16.01 20.41
C PHE A 473 -21.61 -15.24 19.87
N GLU A 474 -22.72 -15.94 19.66
CA GLU A 474 -24.01 -15.38 19.25
C GLU A 474 -24.68 -14.75 20.47
N VAL A 475 -25.19 -13.54 20.30
CA VAL A 475 -25.92 -12.82 21.34
C VAL A 475 -27.30 -13.47 21.47
N LEU A 476 -27.66 -13.93 22.67
CA LEU A 476 -29.02 -14.37 22.97
C LEU A 476 -30.01 -13.23 22.72
N GLU A 477 -30.89 -13.39 21.74
CA GLU A 477 -32.01 -12.46 21.48
C GLU A 477 -33.14 -12.68 22.50
N ASP A 478 -33.41 -13.94 22.89
CA ASP A 478 -34.41 -14.30 23.90
C ASP A 478 -33.77 -14.67 25.25
N LYS A 479 -33.99 -13.82 26.26
CA LYS A 479 -33.49 -14.00 27.64
C LYS A 479 -34.15 -15.18 28.36
N GLU A 480 -35.37 -15.56 27.94
CA GLU A 480 -36.12 -16.66 28.53
C GLU A 480 -35.51 -18.03 28.21
N GLU A 481 -34.82 -18.21 27.08
CA GLU A 481 -34.25 -19.51 26.70
C GLU A 481 -33.13 -19.97 27.66
N CYS A 482 -32.38 -19.02 28.25
CA CYS A 482 -31.32 -19.30 29.23
C CYS A 482 -31.88 -19.82 30.57
N ILE A 483 -33.13 -19.48 30.90
CA ILE A 483 -33.78 -19.73 32.20
C ILE A 483 -34.93 -20.75 32.05
N SER A 484 -35.43 -20.97 30.83
CA SER A 484 -36.57 -21.84 30.57
C SER A 484 -36.28 -23.28 30.98
N LYS A 485 -37.06 -23.72 31.98
CA LYS A 485 -37.34 -25.09 32.46
C LYS A 485 -36.81 -26.24 31.58
N ARG A 486 -35.51 -26.53 31.62
CA ARG A 486 -35.02 -27.92 31.46
C ARG A 486 -34.69 -28.46 32.84
N SER A 487 -35.57 -29.34 33.31
CA SER A 487 -35.69 -29.91 34.66
C SER A 487 -34.61 -30.97 34.96
N THR A 488 -33.34 -30.69 34.65
CA THR A 488 -32.25 -31.61 35.01
C THR A 488 -31.22 -30.84 35.80
N THR A 489 -31.19 -31.10 37.11
CA THR A 489 -30.12 -30.63 37.98
C THR A 489 -28.78 -31.03 37.39
N VAL A 490 -27.91 -30.06 37.14
CA VAL A 490 -26.56 -30.29 36.61
C VAL A 490 -25.63 -30.52 37.79
N PRO A 491 -24.99 -31.71 37.89
CA PRO A 491 -24.02 -31.98 38.96
C PRO A 491 -22.88 -30.95 38.97
N ASN A 492 -22.39 -30.62 40.16
CA ASN A 492 -21.28 -29.67 40.34
C ASN A 492 -20.02 -30.07 39.53
N ASP A 493 -19.73 -31.37 39.45
CA ASP A 493 -18.59 -31.88 38.67
C ASP A 493 -18.75 -31.63 37.16
N ASP A 494 -19.98 -31.76 36.64
CA ASP A 494 -20.27 -31.49 35.23
C ASP A 494 -20.14 -29.99 34.91
N VAL A 495 -20.53 -29.12 35.83
CA VAL A 495 -20.31 -27.66 35.71
C VAL A 495 -18.81 -27.35 35.69
N LYS A 496 -18.03 -27.89 36.63
CA LYS A 496 -16.56 -27.72 36.66
C LYS A 496 -15.88 -28.21 35.38
N LYS A 497 -16.29 -29.39 34.89
CA LYS A 497 -15.77 -29.97 33.65
C LYS A 497 -16.11 -29.09 32.45
N SER A 498 -17.33 -28.56 32.38
CA SER A 498 -17.78 -27.68 31.30
C SER A 498 -17.04 -26.35 31.31
N LEU A 499 -16.88 -25.70 32.47
CA LEU A 499 -16.07 -24.49 32.64
C LEU A 499 -14.62 -24.70 32.16
N SER A 500 -14.01 -25.83 32.55
CA SER A 500 -12.64 -26.17 32.17
C SER A 500 -12.52 -26.44 30.66
N THR A 501 -13.51 -27.12 30.07
CA THR A 501 -13.56 -27.41 28.63
C THR A 501 -13.67 -26.12 27.81
N LEU A 502 -14.58 -25.22 28.19
CA LEU A 502 -14.74 -23.92 27.53
C LEU A 502 -13.49 -23.05 27.66
N LYS A 503 -12.85 -23.06 28.84
CA LYS A 503 -11.59 -22.35 29.05
C LYS A 503 -10.45 -22.89 28.19
N LYS A 504 -10.32 -24.21 28.07
CA LYS A 504 -9.35 -24.85 27.15
C LYS A 504 -9.63 -24.48 25.69
N SER A 505 -10.89 -24.53 25.27
CA SER A 505 -11.29 -24.11 23.92
C SER A 505 -10.94 -22.65 23.62
N LEU A 506 -11.09 -21.74 24.59
CA LEU A 506 -10.66 -20.34 24.43
C LEU A 506 -9.15 -20.20 24.29
N LYS A 507 -8.37 -20.89 25.13
CA LYS A 507 -6.90 -20.93 25.03
C LYS A 507 -6.43 -21.34 23.64
N GLU A 508 -7.07 -22.31 23.00
CA GLU A 508 -6.74 -22.74 21.64
C GLU A 508 -7.15 -21.72 20.56
N LYS A 509 -8.24 -20.97 20.79
CA LYS A 509 -8.76 -19.99 19.82
C LYS A 509 -8.03 -18.64 19.84
N PHE A 510 -7.49 -18.21 20.98
CA PHE A 510 -6.78 -16.92 21.11
C PHE A 510 -5.55 -16.82 20.18
N PRO A 511 -4.63 -17.79 20.12
CA PRO A 511 -3.51 -17.80 19.16
C PRO A 511 -3.97 -17.59 17.72
N LEU A 512 -5.07 -18.24 17.32
CA LEU A 512 -5.60 -18.19 15.96
C LEU A 512 -6.15 -16.82 15.59
N ILE A 513 -6.94 -16.19 16.48
CA ILE A 513 -7.50 -14.86 16.21
C ILE A 513 -6.44 -13.77 16.30
N ASP A 514 -5.53 -13.86 17.28
CA ASP A 514 -4.44 -12.89 17.44
C ASP A 514 -3.50 -12.94 16.24
N SER A 515 -3.11 -14.13 15.79
CA SER A 515 -2.27 -14.29 14.60
C SER A 515 -2.95 -13.74 13.35
N LYS A 516 -4.26 -13.95 13.17
CA LYS A 516 -5.02 -13.37 12.05
C LYS A 516 -5.02 -11.85 12.08
N ILE A 517 -5.19 -11.24 13.25
CA ILE A 517 -5.16 -9.79 13.43
C ILE A 517 -3.76 -9.24 13.13
N LEU A 518 -2.73 -9.80 13.77
CA LEU A 518 -1.37 -9.31 13.64
C LEU A 518 -0.82 -9.49 12.22
N ARG A 519 -1.08 -10.65 11.60
CA ARG A 519 -0.71 -10.90 10.19
C ARG A 519 -1.41 -9.94 9.24
N ASN A 520 -2.70 -9.66 9.44
CA ASN A 520 -3.42 -8.66 8.66
C ASN A 520 -2.80 -7.26 8.85
N LYS A 521 -2.45 -6.89 10.08
CA LYS A 521 -1.83 -5.59 10.37
C LYS A 521 -0.45 -5.44 9.72
N SER A 522 0.40 -6.47 9.80
CA SER A 522 1.70 -6.49 9.12
C SER A 522 1.54 -6.42 7.60
N THR A 523 0.61 -7.21 7.04
CA THR A 523 0.28 -7.20 5.61
C THR A 523 -0.18 -5.81 5.14
N TYR A 524 -1.08 -5.20 5.90
CA TYR A 524 -1.59 -3.86 5.64
C TYR A 524 -0.45 -2.84 5.60
N LYS A 525 0.45 -2.86 6.60
CA LYS A 525 1.62 -1.98 6.65
C LYS A 525 2.51 -2.15 5.42
N LYS A 526 2.89 -3.39 5.08
CA LYS A 526 3.72 -3.69 3.89
C LYS A 526 3.11 -3.16 2.60
N LEU A 527 1.80 -3.35 2.40
CA LEU A 527 1.13 -2.95 1.16
C LEU A 527 0.93 -1.44 1.06
N ILE A 528 0.75 -0.75 2.18
CA ILE A 528 0.69 0.71 2.20
C ILE A 528 1.99 1.32 1.70
N ASP A 529 3.13 0.73 2.06
CA ASP A 529 4.44 1.25 1.68
C ASP A 529 4.78 0.97 0.20
N VAL A 530 3.96 0.17 -0.48
CA VAL A 530 4.05 -0.10 -1.92
C VAL A 530 3.37 0.99 -2.76
N PHE A 531 2.31 1.63 -2.24
CA PHE A 531 1.54 2.61 -3.00
C PHE A 531 2.34 3.84 -3.49
N PRO A 532 3.25 4.44 -2.70
CA PRO A 532 4.09 5.54 -3.18
C PRO A 532 4.92 5.13 -4.41
N LYS A 533 5.53 3.94 -4.37
CA LYS A 533 6.34 3.42 -5.48
C LYS A 533 5.50 3.24 -6.75
N LEU A 534 4.32 2.64 -6.64
CA LEU A 534 3.40 2.49 -7.77
C LEU A 534 3.00 3.83 -8.39
N SER A 535 2.71 4.84 -7.56
CA SER A 535 2.34 6.18 -8.03
C SER A 535 3.50 6.91 -8.70
N ALA A 536 4.71 6.79 -8.15
CA ALA A 536 5.89 7.46 -8.71
C ALA A 536 6.31 6.89 -10.06
N VAL A 537 6.21 5.57 -10.29
CA VAL A 537 6.50 5.00 -11.63
C VAL A 537 5.58 5.60 -12.68
N GLU A 538 4.27 5.62 -12.40
CA GLU A 538 3.26 6.18 -13.31
C GLU A 538 3.54 7.63 -13.66
N TYR A 539 3.74 8.46 -12.64
CA TYR A 539 3.93 9.88 -12.88
C TYR A 539 5.25 10.19 -13.56
N ARG A 540 6.34 9.55 -13.14
CA ARG A 540 7.68 9.88 -13.62
C ARG A 540 7.95 9.32 -15.01
N LEU A 541 7.49 8.12 -15.34
CA LEU A 541 7.62 7.59 -16.71
C LEU A 541 6.74 8.34 -17.70
N VAL A 542 5.56 8.78 -17.29
CA VAL A 542 4.61 9.45 -18.18
C VAL A 542 4.91 10.93 -18.31
N VAL A 543 4.97 11.67 -17.19
CA VAL A 543 4.97 13.14 -17.19
C VAL A 543 6.37 13.71 -17.47
N LEU A 544 7.43 13.08 -16.94
CA LEU A 544 8.79 13.62 -17.03
C LEU A 544 9.27 13.77 -18.49
N PRO A 545 9.10 12.78 -19.40
CA PRO A 545 9.53 12.93 -20.79
C PRO A 545 8.80 14.05 -21.52
N PHE A 546 7.50 14.23 -21.30
CA PHE A 546 6.74 15.33 -21.91
C PHE A 546 7.18 16.69 -21.37
N VAL A 547 7.45 16.80 -20.06
CA VAL A 547 7.98 18.04 -19.46
C VAL A 547 9.35 18.37 -20.04
N LYS A 548 10.28 17.40 -20.09
CA LYS A 548 11.60 17.57 -20.72
C LYS A 548 11.46 18.02 -22.18
N LYS A 549 10.60 17.37 -22.96
CA LYS A 549 10.37 17.70 -24.37
C LYS A 549 9.84 19.12 -24.56
N PHE A 550 8.86 19.52 -23.74
CA PHE A 550 8.32 20.88 -23.77
C PHE A 550 9.40 21.93 -23.48
N LEU A 551 10.20 21.73 -22.43
CA LEU A 551 11.30 22.63 -22.07
C LEU A 551 12.36 22.66 -23.16
N GLN A 552 12.69 21.52 -23.75
CA GLN A 552 13.64 21.40 -24.86
C GLN A 552 13.19 22.19 -26.09
N ASP A 553 11.94 22.03 -26.51
CA ASP A 553 11.40 22.72 -27.69
C ASP A 553 11.29 24.24 -27.44
N LYS A 554 10.93 24.65 -26.23
CA LYS A 554 10.93 26.06 -25.83
C LYS A 554 12.33 26.66 -25.86
N LEU A 555 13.32 25.95 -25.32
CA LEU A 555 14.73 26.38 -25.34
C LEU A 555 15.26 26.49 -26.78
N LYS A 556 14.99 25.47 -27.63
CA LYS A 556 15.33 25.49 -29.06
C LYS A 556 14.69 26.68 -29.79
N LYS A 557 13.42 27.00 -29.48
CA LYS A 557 12.74 28.16 -30.06
C LYS A 557 13.38 29.48 -29.64
N MET A 558 13.70 29.64 -28.35
CA MET A 558 14.39 30.83 -27.84
C MET A 558 15.77 31.01 -28.50
N MET A 559 16.53 29.93 -28.65
CA MET A 559 17.83 29.94 -29.36
C MET A 559 17.66 30.38 -30.83
N LYS A 560 16.64 29.85 -31.53
CA LYS A 560 16.35 30.25 -32.92
C LYS A 560 15.99 31.73 -33.03
N THR A 561 15.12 32.23 -32.16
CA THR A 561 14.74 33.66 -32.15
C THR A 561 15.94 34.57 -31.88
N ASN A 562 16.83 34.19 -30.96
CA ASN A 562 18.05 34.95 -30.66
C ASN A 562 19.07 34.87 -31.81
N SER A 563 19.20 33.73 -32.48
CA SER A 563 20.06 33.62 -33.68
C SER A 563 19.53 34.47 -34.85
N SER A 564 18.20 34.59 -34.99
CA SER A 564 17.58 35.46 -36.00
C SER A 564 17.68 36.95 -35.67
N SER A 565 17.65 37.34 -34.39
CA SER A 565 17.83 38.73 -33.98
C SER A 565 19.29 39.20 -34.10
N VAL A 566 20.25 38.31 -33.82
CA VAL A 566 21.68 38.56 -34.06
C VAL A 566 21.97 38.64 -35.56
N ALA A 567 21.42 37.73 -36.38
CA ALA A 567 21.55 37.81 -37.85
C ALA A 567 20.88 39.06 -38.45
N ALA A 568 19.74 39.50 -37.90
CA ALA A 568 19.08 40.74 -38.31
C ALA A 568 19.91 41.98 -37.90
N GLY A 569 20.49 41.98 -36.69
CA GLY A 569 21.42 43.01 -36.22
C GLY A 569 22.68 43.12 -37.07
N ASP A 570 23.32 41.99 -37.38
CA ASP A 570 24.50 41.94 -38.27
C ASP A 570 24.16 42.38 -39.71
N SER A 571 22.95 42.07 -40.20
CA SER A 571 22.51 42.54 -41.52
C SER A 571 22.24 44.05 -41.53
N ALA A 572 21.63 44.58 -40.47
CA ALA A 572 21.34 46.01 -40.32
C ALA A 572 22.64 46.83 -40.15
N GLU A 573 23.64 46.27 -39.47
CA GLU A 573 24.95 46.89 -39.30
C GLU A 573 25.81 46.82 -40.57
N ARG A 574 25.71 45.71 -41.34
CA ARG A 574 26.30 45.62 -42.69
C ARG A 574 25.64 46.57 -43.69
N GLU A 575 24.32 46.77 -43.61
CA GLU A 575 23.62 47.77 -44.43
C GLU A 575 23.97 49.20 -44.02
N ARG A 576 24.13 49.50 -42.73
CA ARG A 576 24.59 50.82 -42.26
C ARG A 576 26.02 51.11 -42.72
N LYS A 577 26.92 50.12 -42.70
CA LYS A 577 28.29 50.27 -43.23
C LYS A 577 28.31 50.44 -44.76
N LYS A 578 27.47 49.74 -45.51
CA LYS A 578 27.31 49.96 -46.96
C LYS A 578 26.76 51.35 -47.29
N ARG A 579 25.80 51.86 -46.51
CA ARG A 579 25.25 53.22 -46.68
C ARG A 579 26.27 54.31 -46.33
N HIS A 580 27.12 54.10 -45.32
CA HIS A 580 28.21 55.04 -45.00
C HIS A 580 29.29 55.09 -46.09
N LEU A 581 29.71 53.95 -46.64
CA LEU A 581 30.68 53.88 -47.74
C LEU A 581 30.15 54.46 -49.07
N SER A 582 28.82 54.52 -49.24
CA SER A 582 28.19 55.12 -50.43
C SER A 582 28.06 56.65 -50.32
N ASN A 583 28.10 57.22 -49.11
CA ASN A 583 27.96 58.66 -48.85
C ASN A 583 29.30 59.41 -48.73
N GLU A 584 30.43 58.71 -48.63
CA GLU A 584 31.78 59.32 -48.61
C GLU A 584 32.43 59.45 -50.01
N GLY A 585 31.76 58.99 -51.08
CA GLY A 585 32.26 59.09 -52.46
C GLY A 585 31.85 60.34 -53.23
N LEU A 586 31.13 61.28 -52.61
CA LEU A 586 30.62 62.50 -53.27
C LEU A 586 30.86 63.74 -52.41
N ASN A 587 32.13 64.06 -52.11
CA ASN A 587 32.51 65.46 -51.90
C ASN A 587 34.03 65.70 -51.98
N PHE A 588 34.40 66.61 -52.89
CA PHE A 588 35.66 67.36 -53.03
C PHE A 588 36.90 66.72 -53.70
N GLY A 589 37.05 67.10 -54.97
CA GLY A 589 38.28 67.68 -55.54
C GLY A 589 37.89 68.45 -56.80
N GLY A 590 38.19 69.73 -57.02
CA GLY A 590 38.97 70.71 -56.28
C GLY A 590 39.12 71.96 -57.17
N MET A 591 39.58 73.08 -56.62
CA MET A 591 40.17 74.25 -57.32
C MET A 591 40.43 75.34 -56.23
N ILE A 592 41.57 76.02 -56.03
CA ILE A 592 42.77 76.36 -56.84
C ILE A 592 43.95 76.77 -55.92
N LEU A 593 45.18 76.41 -56.36
CA LEU A 593 46.55 77.00 -56.27
C LEU A 593 46.94 77.95 -55.12
N ALA A 594 48.03 77.59 -54.41
CA ALA A 594 49.39 78.20 -54.43
C ALA A 594 49.51 79.34 -53.39
N ASP A 595 50.60 79.58 -52.68
CA ASP A 595 52.01 79.19 -52.76
C ASP A 595 52.68 79.49 -51.39
N GLU A 596 53.97 79.17 -51.28
CA GLU A 596 54.97 79.77 -50.37
C GLU A 596 55.10 79.35 -48.89
N GLU A 597 56.22 78.64 -48.67
CA GLU A 597 57.28 78.85 -47.65
C GLU A 597 56.94 79.42 -46.26
N LYS A 598 57.06 78.50 -45.29
CA LYS A 598 57.68 78.59 -43.96
C LYS A 598 57.93 79.99 -43.36
N LEU A 599 57.35 80.19 -42.18
CA LEU A 599 58.13 80.35 -40.95
C LEU A 599 57.49 79.59 -39.79
#